data_AF-A0A949CNU0-F1
#
_entry.id   AF-A0A949CNU0-F1
#
_cell.length_a   1.000
_cell.length_b   1.000
_cell.length_c   1.000
_cell.angle_alpha   90.00
_cell.angle_beta   90.00
_cell.angle_gamma   90.00
#
_symmetry.space_group_name_H-M   'P 1'
#
loop_
_entity.id
_entity.type
_entity.pdbx_description
1 polymer ?
#
loop_
_entity_poly.entity_id
_entity_poly.type
_entity_poly.pdbx_seq_one_letter_code
_entity_poly.pdbx_strand_id
1 'polypeptide(L)'
;MKKYLLVLSLHTCCAHALAQTPGNTETTKAPGHSTHAQIFNEGPRQAGYLMPGMGNTRFPISTKNAMAQRFFDQGIAQLHGFWYFEAERSFRQAASFDPDHPMHYWGMARANIDNRERSLGFIEQAMSRLKSANDKEKRLIEAWNKRVLPLDADKGKPKDPTESRAAR
;
A
#
# COMPACT_ATOMS: atom_id res chain seq x y z
N MET A 1 -71.34 24.11 25.92
CA MET A 1 -70.36 23.91 27.01
C MET A 1 -70.45 22.47 27.50
N LYS A 2 -69.44 21.63 27.26
CA LYS A 2 -69.12 20.39 28.00
C LYS A 2 -67.83 19.79 27.42
N LYS A 3 -66.77 19.79 28.23
CA LYS A 3 -65.53 19.03 28.01
C LYS A 3 -65.77 17.61 28.55
N TYR A 4 -65.31 16.58 27.83
CA TYR A 4 -65.08 15.25 28.40
C TYR A 4 -63.80 14.63 27.84
N LEU A 5 -63.16 13.90 28.75
CA LEU A 5 -61.86 13.27 28.72
C LEU A 5 -61.85 11.96 27.91
N LEU A 6 -60.72 11.71 27.24
CA LEU A 6 -59.86 10.52 27.36
C LEU A 6 -60.42 9.13 26.99
N VAL A 7 -59.94 8.53 25.89
CA VAL A 7 -59.79 7.07 25.73
C VAL A 7 -58.52 6.73 24.93
N LEU A 8 -57.73 5.81 25.49
CA LEU A 8 -56.55 5.12 24.97
C LEU A 8 -56.92 4.03 23.93
N SER A 9 -56.12 3.83 22.88
CA SER A 9 -55.80 2.50 22.28
C SER A 9 -54.78 2.67 21.14
N LEU A 10 -53.50 2.33 21.34
CA LEU A 10 -52.85 1.08 20.88
C LEU A 10 -53.24 0.63 19.45
N HIS A 11 -52.33 0.76 18.46
CA HIS A 11 -51.81 -0.36 17.64
C HIS A 11 -51.01 0.08 16.38
N THR A 12 -49.86 -0.59 16.18
CA THR A 12 -49.21 -0.91 14.89
C THR A 12 -48.51 0.21 14.13
N CYS A 13 -47.20 0.09 13.86
CA CYS A 13 -46.72 -0.54 12.63
C CYS A 13 -45.20 -0.33 12.42
N CYS A 14 -44.50 -1.44 12.16
CA CYS A 14 -43.29 -1.56 11.36
C CYS A 14 -42.01 -0.82 11.78
N ALA A 15 -41.09 -1.62 12.34
CA ALA A 15 -39.67 -1.50 12.03
C ALA A 15 -39.47 -1.47 10.50
N HIS A 16 -38.88 -0.38 9.98
CA HIS A 16 -38.23 -0.38 8.68
C HIS A 16 -36.74 -0.14 8.90
N ALA A 17 -36.01 -1.25 8.93
CA ALA A 17 -34.59 -1.28 8.69
C ALA A 17 -34.36 -0.79 7.25
N LEU A 18 -33.83 0.43 7.09
CA LEU A 18 -33.15 0.78 5.84
C LEU A 18 -31.73 0.27 5.94
N ALA A 19 -31.53 -0.86 5.27
CA ALA A 19 -30.23 -1.39 4.93
C ALA A 19 -29.38 -0.27 4.33
N GLN A 20 -28.24 0.01 4.95
CA GLN A 20 -27.16 0.73 4.28
C GLN A 20 -26.66 -0.18 3.16
N THR A 21 -27.02 0.14 1.93
CA THR A 21 -26.35 -0.42 0.76
C THR A 21 -24.87 -0.05 0.84
N PRO A 22 -23.92 -0.96 0.57
CA PRO A 22 -22.53 -0.59 0.49
C PRO A 22 -22.37 0.30 -0.75
N GLY A 23 -22.42 1.61 -0.51
CA GLY A 23 -22.18 2.63 -1.51
C GLY A 23 -20.78 2.44 -2.07
N ASN A 24 -20.73 2.11 -3.35
CA ASN A 24 -19.55 2.12 -4.19
C ASN A 24 -18.79 3.44 -3.93
N THR A 25 -17.63 3.38 -3.28
CA THR A 25 -16.78 4.56 -3.06
C THR A 25 -16.07 4.91 -4.36
N GLU A 26 -16.81 5.42 -5.33
CA GLU A 26 -16.23 6.28 -6.34
C GLU A 26 -15.72 7.53 -5.63
N THR A 27 -14.42 7.53 -5.32
CA THR A 27 -13.70 8.69 -4.81
C THR A 27 -13.66 9.73 -5.92
N THR A 28 -14.70 10.58 -5.97
CA THR A 28 -14.64 11.83 -6.72
C THR A 28 -13.38 12.56 -6.26
N LYS A 29 -12.48 12.79 -7.21
CA LYS A 29 -11.15 13.34 -6.97
C LYS A 29 -11.28 14.79 -6.51
N ALA A 30 -11.34 15.00 -5.19
CA ALA A 30 -11.46 16.33 -4.63
C ALA A 30 -10.27 17.22 -5.09
N PRO A 31 -10.49 18.51 -5.38
CA PRO A 31 -9.43 19.43 -5.78
C PRO A 31 -8.32 19.47 -4.72
N GLY A 32 -7.05 19.33 -5.15
CA GLY A 32 -5.89 19.32 -4.26
C GLY A 32 -5.37 17.93 -3.84
N HIS A 33 -6.02 16.83 -4.23
CA HIS A 33 -5.53 15.48 -3.98
C HIS A 33 -4.64 14.95 -5.12
N SER A 34 -3.55 14.25 -4.78
CA SER A 34 -2.65 13.65 -5.77
C SER A 34 -3.37 12.69 -6.70
N THR A 35 -3.03 12.73 -8.00
CA THR A 35 -3.47 11.73 -8.97
C THR A 35 -2.90 10.33 -8.68
N HIS A 36 -1.84 10.26 -7.88
CA HIS A 36 -1.03 9.06 -7.66
C HIS A 36 -1.47 8.23 -6.45
N ALA A 37 -2.74 8.33 -6.02
CA ALA A 37 -3.30 7.76 -4.79
C ALA A 37 -2.94 8.52 -3.50
N GLN A 38 -3.81 8.37 -2.50
CA GLN A 38 -3.74 9.16 -1.26
C GLN A 38 -2.45 8.93 -0.47
N ILE A 39 -1.84 7.76 -0.60
CA ILE A 39 -0.59 7.36 0.07
C ILE A 39 0.60 8.25 -0.30
N PHE A 40 0.59 8.92 -1.47
CA PHE A 40 1.63 9.88 -1.86
C PHE A 40 1.40 11.31 -1.36
N ASN A 41 0.28 11.58 -0.67
CA ASN A 41 -0.02 12.91 -0.14
C ASN A 41 0.88 13.27 1.06
N GLU A 42 1.53 12.32 1.70
CA GLU A 42 2.47 12.55 2.80
C GLU A 42 3.91 12.14 2.39
N GLY A 43 4.88 12.39 3.26
CA GLY A 43 6.28 12.03 3.06
C GLY A 43 7.11 13.10 2.34
N PRO A 44 8.33 12.76 1.88
CA PRO A 44 9.29 13.72 1.33
C PRO A 44 8.82 14.23 -0.04
N ARG A 45 8.40 15.51 -0.12
CA ARG A 45 7.90 16.14 -1.36
C ARG A 45 8.97 16.83 -2.19
N GLN A 46 10.17 17.01 -1.65
CA GLN A 46 11.29 17.58 -2.39
C GLN A 46 11.96 16.50 -3.23
N ALA A 47 12.48 16.90 -4.40
CA ALA A 47 13.25 16.01 -5.26
C ALA A 47 14.45 15.43 -4.50
N GLY A 48 14.71 14.15 -4.70
CA GLY A 48 15.91 13.50 -4.22
C GLY A 48 17.11 13.90 -5.08
N TYR A 49 18.29 13.90 -4.49
CA TYR A 49 19.55 14.04 -5.20
C TYR A 49 20.49 12.89 -4.81
N LEU A 50 21.48 12.62 -5.66
CA LEU A 50 22.47 11.59 -5.37
C LEU A 50 23.49 12.14 -4.37
N MET A 51 23.54 11.53 -3.21
CA MET A 51 24.36 11.96 -2.09
C MET A 51 25.76 11.31 -2.20
N PRO A 52 26.85 12.09 -2.12
CA PRO A 52 28.18 11.52 -2.02
C PRO A 52 28.36 10.81 -0.68
N GLY A 53 29.28 9.84 -0.62
CA GLY A 53 29.59 9.11 0.62
C GLY A 53 28.54 8.07 1.04
N MET A 54 27.46 7.89 0.26
CA MET A 54 26.61 6.71 0.38
C MET A 54 27.45 5.49 -0.02
N GLY A 55 27.51 4.47 0.85
CA GLY A 55 28.34 3.28 0.63
C GLY A 55 28.10 2.61 -0.72
N ASN A 56 29.01 1.74 -1.16
CA ASN A 56 28.95 1.09 -2.48
C ASN A 56 27.94 -0.08 -2.53
N THR A 57 26.77 0.10 -1.93
CA THR A 57 25.69 -0.90 -1.90
C THR A 57 25.11 -1.04 -3.30
N ARG A 58 25.16 -2.26 -3.84
CA ARG A 58 24.60 -2.58 -5.15
C ARG A 58 23.50 -3.61 -5.00
N PHE A 59 22.26 -3.21 -5.30
CA PHE A 59 21.10 -4.08 -5.35
C PHE A 59 20.52 -4.02 -6.76
N PRO A 60 21.02 -4.87 -7.69
CA PRO A 60 20.56 -4.82 -9.07
C PRO A 60 19.09 -5.24 -9.17
N ILE A 61 18.29 -4.38 -9.81
CA ILE A 61 16.92 -4.64 -10.23
C ILE A 61 16.85 -4.67 -11.77
N SER A 62 15.76 -5.17 -12.35
CA SER A 62 15.62 -5.32 -13.80
C SER A 62 15.33 -4.03 -14.57
N THR A 63 15.31 -2.87 -13.89
CA THR A 63 15.18 -1.58 -14.56
C THR A 63 16.23 -1.40 -15.65
N LYS A 64 15.83 -0.78 -16.75
CA LYS A 64 16.74 -0.37 -17.82
C LYS A 64 17.22 1.07 -17.64
N ASN A 65 16.66 1.80 -16.67
CA ASN A 65 17.02 3.18 -16.40
C ASN A 65 18.16 3.26 -15.39
N ALA A 66 19.34 3.70 -15.84
CA ALA A 66 20.53 3.81 -15.01
C ALA A 66 20.34 4.77 -13.81
N MET A 67 19.58 5.85 -13.97
CA MET A 67 19.29 6.78 -12.87
C MET A 67 18.33 6.16 -11.85
N ALA A 68 17.32 5.42 -12.30
CA ALA A 68 16.44 4.67 -11.42
C ALA A 68 17.22 3.66 -10.57
N GLN A 69 18.16 2.91 -11.18
CA GLN A 69 19.04 1.98 -10.48
C GLN A 69 19.90 2.70 -9.42
N ARG A 70 20.53 3.84 -9.77
CA ARG A 70 21.37 4.60 -8.82
C ARG A 70 20.60 5.11 -7.61
N PHE A 71 19.40 5.65 -7.81
CA PHE A 71 18.54 6.10 -6.71
C PHE A 71 18.01 4.92 -5.89
N PHE A 72 17.71 3.79 -6.54
CA PHE A 72 17.31 2.58 -5.83
C PHE A 72 18.44 2.05 -4.94
N ASP A 73 19.67 1.96 -5.46
CA ASP A 73 20.85 1.55 -4.69
C ASP A 73 21.10 2.48 -3.49
N GLN A 74 21.01 3.80 -3.69
CA GLN A 74 21.07 4.79 -2.60
C GLN A 74 19.97 4.56 -1.55
N GLY A 75 18.73 4.33 -1.97
CA GLY A 75 17.62 4.04 -1.06
C GLY A 75 17.87 2.78 -0.23
N ILE A 76 18.46 1.74 -0.82
CA ILE A 76 18.85 0.52 -0.08
C ILE A 76 19.96 0.81 0.93
N ALA A 77 21.00 1.57 0.56
CA ALA A 77 22.05 1.97 1.49
C ALA A 77 21.48 2.77 2.68
N GLN A 78 20.60 3.74 2.41
CA GLN A 78 19.93 4.55 3.43
C GLN A 78 19.03 3.70 4.33
N LEU A 79 18.33 2.72 3.76
CA LEU A 79 17.50 1.80 4.53
C LEU A 79 18.34 0.94 5.48
N HIS A 80 19.51 0.44 5.03
CA HIS A 80 20.45 -0.26 5.90
C HIS A 80 21.10 0.65 6.96
N GLY A 81 21.17 1.95 6.71
CA GLY A 81 21.58 2.97 7.67
C GLY A 81 20.44 3.50 8.55
N PHE A 82 19.25 2.90 8.51
CA PHE A 82 18.06 3.32 9.27
C PHE A 82 17.56 4.75 8.94
N TRP A 83 17.94 5.29 7.78
CA TRP A 83 17.48 6.59 7.29
C TRP A 83 16.20 6.46 6.47
N TYR A 84 15.14 6.00 7.12
CA TYR A 84 13.88 5.63 6.46
C TYR A 84 13.23 6.75 5.64
N PHE A 85 13.19 7.98 6.18
CA PHE A 85 12.61 9.12 5.46
C PHE A 85 13.37 9.45 4.17
N GLU A 86 14.71 9.36 4.21
CA GLU A 86 15.54 9.63 3.04
C GLU A 86 15.54 8.45 2.06
N ALA A 87 15.46 7.22 2.57
CA ALA A 87 15.28 6.03 1.75
C ALA A 87 13.99 6.13 0.92
N GLU A 88 12.86 6.53 1.53
CA GLU A 88 11.62 6.79 0.78
C GLU A 88 11.83 7.87 -0.29
N ARG A 89 12.52 8.97 0.02
CA ARG A 89 12.83 10.03 -0.98
C ARG A 89 13.60 9.45 -2.17
N SER A 90 14.62 8.64 -1.92
CA SER A 90 15.42 7.99 -2.97
C SER A 90 14.57 7.03 -3.81
N PHE A 91 13.70 6.22 -3.19
CA PHE A 91 12.81 5.32 -3.93
C PHE A 91 11.75 6.07 -4.74
N ARG A 92 11.20 7.17 -4.22
CA ARG A 92 10.31 8.06 -5.00
C ARG A 92 11.03 8.67 -6.18
N GLN A 93 12.28 9.10 -6.00
CA GLN A 93 13.09 9.64 -7.08
C GLN A 93 13.38 8.56 -8.14
N ALA A 94 13.67 7.32 -7.74
CA ALA A 94 13.81 6.21 -8.67
C ALA A 94 12.51 5.94 -9.47
N ALA A 95 11.35 5.94 -8.78
CA ALA A 95 10.04 5.81 -9.43
C ALA A 95 9.72 6.96 -10.40
N SER A 96 10.26 8.16 -10.20
CA SER A 96 10.08 9.26 -11.16
C SER A 96 10.78 9.00 -12.51
N PHE A 97 11.82 8.16 -12.51
CA PHE A 97 12.57 7.77 -13.71
C PHE A 97 12.04 6.48 -14.37
N ASP A 98 11.43 5.60 -13.58
CA ASP A 98 10.87 4.32 -14.04
C ASP A 98 9.57 4.00 -13.24
N PRO A 99 8.44 4.66 -13.55
CA PRO A 99 7.23 4.62 -12.73
C PRO A 99 6.49 3.27 -12.76
N ASP A 100 6.80 2.41 -13.71
CA ASP A 100 6.15 1.10 -13.86
C ASP A 100 6.95 -0.03 -13.19
N HIS A 101 8.16 0.25 -12.70
CA HIS A 101 8.98 -0.77 -12.07
C HIS A 101 8.58 -0.98 -10.59
N PRO A 102 8.15 -2.20 -10.21
CA PRO A 102 7.51 -2.44 -8.91
C PRO A 102 8.49 -2.34 -7.73
N MET A 103 9.79 -2.55 -7.95
CA MET A 103 10.79 -2.50 -6.87
C MET A 103 10.90 -1.13 -6.19
N HIS A 104 10.64 -0.03 -6.89
CA HIS A 104 10.66 1.29 -6.25
C HIS A 104 9.57 1.41 -5.18
N TYR A 105 8.39 0.86 -5.47
CA TYR A 105 7.26 0.80 -4.54
C TYR A 105 7.50 -0.18 -3.39
N TRP A 106 8.15 -1.31 -3.65
CA TRP A 106 8.64 -2.20 -2.60
C TRP A 106 9.64 -1.50 -1.67
N GLY A 107 10.54 -0.69 -2.23
CA GLY A 107 11.47 0.14 -1.46
C GLY A 107 10.73 1.13 -0.56
N MET A 108 9.74 1.86 -1.09
CA MET A 108 8.89 2.77 -0.31
C MET A 108 8.12 2.05 0.79
N ALA A 109 7.61 0.84 0.53
CA ALA A 109 6.98 0.00 1.55
C ALA A 109 7.97 -0.36 2.67
N ARG A 110 9.18 -0.79 2.31
CA ARG A 110 10.23 -1.12 3.30
C ARG A 110 10.69 0.07 4.12
N ALA A 111 10.72 1.26 3.53
CA ALA A 111 11.02 2.51 4.24
C ALA A 111 9.95 2.87 5.28
N ASN A 112 8.75 2.28 5.20
CA ASN A 112 7.64 2.53 6.11
C ASN A 112 7.39 1.33 7.05
N ILE A 113 8.44 0.65 7.50
CA ILE A 113 8.32 -0.57 8.32
C ILE A 113 7.51 -0.35 9.61
N ASP A 114 7.61 0.83 10.22
CA ASP A 114 6.87 1.20 11.44
C ASP A 114 5.53 1.91 11.16
N ASN A 115 5.21 2.17 9.89
CA ASN A 115 3.94 2.71 9.43
C ASN A 115 3.24 1.71 8.52
N ARG A 116 2.54 0.76 9.15
CA ARG A 116 1.96 -0.40 8.47
C ARG A 116 0.93 -0.04 7.40
N GLU A 117 0.04 0.91 7.67
CA GLU A 117 -0.98 1.36 6.70
C GLU A 117 -0.32 1.91 5.44
N ARG A 118 0.68 2.78 5.62
CA ARG A 118 1.44 3.36 4.51
C ARG A 118 2.27 2.31 3.77
N SER A 119 2.91 1.39 4.48
CA SER A 119 3.61 0.27 3.86
C SER A 119 2.68 -0.63 3.05
N LEU A 120 1.44 -0.86 3.51
CA LEU A 120 0.44 -1.63 2.78
C LEU A 120 0.08 -0.92 1.47
N GLY A 121 -0.20 0.37 1.53
CA GLY A 121 -0.51 1.16 0.34
C GLY A 121 0.60 1.14 -0.72
N PHE A 122 1.87 1.23 -0.31
CA PHE A 122 2.99 1.12 -1.23
C PHE A 122 3.18 -0.30 -1.79
N ILE A 123 2.99 -1.35 -0.99
CA ILE A 123 3.16 -2.71 -1.52
C ILE A 123 2.03 -3.09 -2.50
N GLU A 124 0.82 -2.55 -2.33
CA GLU A 124 -0.26 -2.70 -3.32
C GLU A 124 0.12 -2.08 -4.67
N GLN A 125 0.80 -0.92 -4.66
CA GLN A 125 1.36 -0.34 -5.88
C GLN A 125 2.45 -1.21 -6.51
N ALA A 126 3.26 -1.90 -5.71
CA ALA A 126 4.24 -2.87 -6.22
C ALA A 126 3.54 -4.10 -6.83
N MET A 127 2.55 -4.66 -6.15
CA MET A 127 1.78 -5.85 -6.58
C MET A 127 1.06 -5.60 -7.92
N SER A 128 0.49 -4.40 -8.12
CA SER A 128 -0.17 -4.04 -9.40
C SER A 128 0.80 -3.93 -10.58
N ARG A 129 2.11 -3.88 -10.34
CA ARG A 129 3.18 -3.68 -11.34
C ARG A 129 4.07 -4.91 -11.54
N LEU A 130 3.68 -6.09 -11.05
CA LEU A 130 4.49 -7.31 -11.10
C LEU A 130 4.86 -7.77 -12.52
N LYS A 131 4.16 -7.29 -13.56
CA LYS A 131 4.47 -7.63 -14.96
C LYS A 131 5.89 -7.19 -15.37
N SER A 132 6.40 -6.10 -14.80
CA SER A 132 7.72 -5.55 -15.10
C SER A 132 8.84 -6.15 -14.25
N ALA A 133 8.51 -6.99 -13.27
CA ALA A 133 9.49 -7.62 -12.37
C ALA A 133 10.03 -8.94 -12.91
N ASN A 134 11.30 -9.23 -12.60
CA ASN A 134 11.84 -10.58 -12.69
C ASN A 134 11.43 -11.46 -11.48
N ASP A 135 11.72 -12.75 -11.53
CA ASP A 135 11.25 -13.71 -10.52
C ASP A 135 11.78 -13.45 -9.11
N LYS A 136 13.01 -12.94 -8.98
CA LYS A 136 13.58 -12.56 -7.68
C LYS A 136 12.77 -11.41 -7.07
N GLU A 137 12.47 -10.40 -7.88
CA GLU A 137 11.73 -9.21 -7.45
C GLU A 137 10.29 -9.55 -7.07
N LYS A 138 9.61 -10.38 -7.86
CA LYS A 138 8.26 -10.87 -7.53
C LYS A 138 8.24 -11.50 -6.14
N ARG A 139 9.19 -12.41 -5.86
CA ARG A 139 9.29 -13.09 -4.56
C ARG A 139 9.54 -12.10 -3.41
N LEU A 140 10.37 -11.07 -3.61
CA LEU A 140 10.61 -10.04 -2.60
C LEU A 140 9.36 -9.21 -2.31
N ILE A 141 8.62 -8.86 -3.36
CA ILE A 141 7.38 -8.10 -3.27
C ILE A 141 6.31 -8.93 -2.56
N GLU A 142 6.09 -10.17 -2.99
CA GLU A 142 5.14 -11.11 -2.39
C GLU A 142 5.45 -11.38 -0.91
N ALA A 143 6.72 -11.59 -0.57
CA ALA A 143 7.15 -11.79 0.81
C ALA A 143 6.85 -10.57 1.68
N TRP A 144 7.13 -9.36 1.19
CA TRP A 144 6.81 -8.14 1.94
C TRP A 144 5.30 -7.92 2.03
N ASN A 145 4.56 -8.19 0.96
CA ASN A 145 3.10 -8.14 0.94
C ASN A 145 2.51 -9.04 2.02
N LYS A 146 2.97 -10.30 2.10
CA LYS A 146 2.56 -11.24 3.16
C LYS A 146 2.91 -10.73 4.56
N ARG A 147 4.08 -10.09 4.73
CA ARG A 147 4.51 -9.52 6.02
C ARG A 147 3.58 -8.39 6.48
N VAL A 148 3.16 -7.51 5.58
CA VAL A 148 2.39 -6.32 5.96
C VAL A 148 0.90 -6.59 6.04
N LEU A 149 0.39 -7.67 5.43
CA LEU A 149 -1.00 -8.10 5.55
C LEU A 149 -1.37 -8.48 7.00
N PRO A 150 -2.65 -8.36 7.40
CA PRO A 150 -3.08 -8.74 8.73
C PRO A 150 -2.87 -10.24 8.96
N LEU A 151 -2.49 -10.66 10.18
CA LEU A 151 -2.27 -12.08 10.51
C LEU A 151 -3.53 -12.95 10.32
N ASP A 152 -4.70 -12.32 10.39
CA ASP A 152 -6.02 -12.92 10.19
C ASP A 152 -6.52 -12.84 8.74
N ALA A 153 -5.88 -12.07 7.85
CA ALA A 153 -6.26 -11.97 6.44
C ALA A 153 -6.10 -13.30 5.68
N ASP A 154 -5.27 -14.23 6.19
CA ASP A 154 -5.06 -15.54 5.59
C ASP A 154 -6.10 -16.58 6.05
N LYS A 155 -6.85 -16.32 7.13
CA LYS A 155 -7.86 -17.25 7.68
C LYS A 155 -9.11 -17.38 6.82
N GLY A 156 -9.32 -16.45 5.87
CA GLY A 156 -10.44 -16.46 4.93
C GLY A 156 -10.11 -17.02 3.54
N LYS A 157 -8.85 -17.39 3.26
CA LYS A 157 -8.46 -17.94 1.96
C LYS A 157 -8.66 -19.46 1.96
N PRO A 158 -9.28 -20.05 0.90
CA PRO A 158 -9.34 -21.49 0.76
C PRO A 158 -7.92 -22.05 0.73
N LYS A 159 -7.59 -22.96 1.64
CA LYS A 159 -6.32 -23.69 1.59
C LYS A 159 -6.32 -24.60 0.36
N ASP A 160 -5.25 -24.57 -0.42
CA ASP A 160 -5.10 -25.49 -1.55
C ASP A 160 -5.09 -26.94 -1.03
N PRO A 161 -6.03 -27.80 -1.47
CA PRO A 161 -6.08 -29.20 -1.05
C PRO A 161 -4.77 -29.95 -1.28
N THR A 162 -3.95 -29.53 -2.24
CA THR A 162 -2.68 -30.17 -2.59
C THR A 162 -1.54 -29.86 -1.60
N GLU A 163 -1.58 -28.72 -0.91
CA GLU A 163 -0.58 -28.36 0.12
C GLU A 163 -0.64 -29.31 1.34
N SER A 164 -1.81 -29.85 1.65
CA SER A 164 -1.98 -30.81 2.76
C SER A 164 -1.37 -32.19 2.47
N ARG A 165 -1.18 -32.52 1.18
CA ARG A 165 -0.77 -33.86 0.74
C ARG A 165 0.75 -33.99 0.57
N ALA A 166 1.47 -32.87 0.51
CA ALA A 166 2.94 -32.85 0.42
C ALA A 166 3.65 -32.94 1.79
N ALA A 167 2.90 -32.91 2.90
CA ALA A 167 3.42 -32.91 4.27
C ALA A 167 3.32 -34.28 4.97
N ARG A 168 3.17 -35.38 4.22
CA ARG A 168 3.17 -36.75 4.74
C ARG A 168 4.29 -37.59 4.14
#